data_AF-A0A9Q4CZK1-F1
#
_entry.id   AF-A0A9Q4CZK1-F1
#
_cell.length_a   1.000
_cell.length_b   1.000
_cell.length_c   1.000
_cell.angle_alpha   90.00
_cell.angle_beta   90.00
_cell.angle_gamma   90.00
#
_symmetry.space_group_name_H-M   'P 1'
#
loop_
_entity.id
_entity.type
_entity.pdbx_description
1 polymer ?
#
loop_
_entity_poly.entity_id
_entity_poly.type
_entity_poly.pdbx_seq_one_letter_code
_entity_poly.pdbx_strand_id
1 'polypeptide(L)' 'FYVGAHTVEELKHQGRFVRITPAGLKESHPHDIMMTVEAPNYRSR' A
#
# COMPACT_ATOMS: atom_id res chain seq x y z
N PHE A 1 9.22 1.36 -11.69
CA PHE A 1 7.75 1.55 -11.63
C PHE A 1 7.12 0.32 -11.00
N TYR A 2 6.20 0.46 -10.05
CA TYR A 2 5.54 -0.72 -9.43
C TYR A 2 4.64 -1.48 -10.41
N VAL A 3 3.87 -0.75 -11.23
CA VAL A 3 2.92 -1.34 -12.19
C VAL A 3 3.34 -1.12 -13.65
N GLY A 4 4.31 -0.22 -13.90
CA GLY A 4 4.80 0.05 -15.27
C GLY A 4 3.91 0.96 -16.13
N ALA A 5 2.80 1.48 -15.59
CA ALA A 5 1.90 2.39 -16.29
C ALA A 5 2.36 3.85 -16.22
N HIS A 6 2.35 4.54 -17.36
CA HIS A 6 2.66 5.96 -17.52
C HIS A 6 1.40 6.84 -17.56
N THR A 7 0.23 6.26 -17.83
CA THR A 7 -1.07 6.94 -17.83
C THR A 7 -2.08 6.23 -16.92
N VAL A 8 -3.18 6.92 -16.60
CA VAL A 8 -4.26 6.35 -15.78
C VAL A 8 -4.98 5.24 -16.55
N GLU A 9 -5.14 5.39 -17.85
CA GLU A 9 -5.70 4.41 -18.77
C GLU A 9 -4.86 3.13 -18.76
N GLU A 10 -3.53 3.26 -18.90
CA GLU A 10 -2.61 2.12 -18.82
C GLU A 10 -2.71 1.41 -17.48
N LEU A 11 -2.80 2.15 -16.37
CA LEU A 11 -2.96 1.56 -15.04
C LEU A 11 -4.25 0.74 -14.93
N LYS A 12 -5.36 1.23 -15.49
CA LYS A 12 -6.64 0.51 -15.50
C LYS A 12 -6.57 -0.78 -16.32
N HIS A 13 -5.81 -0.78 -17.42
CA HIS A 13 -5.67 -1.96 -18.29
C HIS A 13 -4.66 -2.99 -17.78
N GLN A 14 -3.55 -2.54 -17.17
CA GLN A 14 -2.43 -3.40 -16.78
C GLN A 14 -2.46 -3.78 -15.30
N GLY A 15 -3.07 -2.96 -14.46
CA GLY A 15 -3.15 -3.16 -13.02
C GLY A 15 -3.83 -4.47 -12.65
N ARG A 16 -3.29 -5.16 -11.63
CA ARG A 16 -3.84 -6.41 -11.11
C ARG A 16 -4.00 -6.30 -9.61
N PHE A 17 -5.14 -6.77 -9.12
CA PHE A 17 -5.42 -6.87 -7.70
C PHE A 17 -5.33 -8.32 -7.24
N VAL A 18 -4.94 -8.48 -5.98
CA VAL A 18 -5.05 -9.74 -5.25
C VAL A 18 -5.85 -9.51 -3.98
N ARG A 19 -6.66 -10.48 -3.58
CA ARG A 19 -7.40 -10.42 -2.32
C ARG A 19 -6.47 -10.79 -1.17
N ILE A 20 -6.44 -9.97 -0.13
CA ILE A 20 -5.65 -10.23 1.09
C ILE A 20 -6.53 -10.69 2.24
N THR A 21 -5.89 -11.28 3.25
CA THR A 21 -6.53 -11.69 4.52
C THR A 21 -6.45 -10.54 5.55
N PRO A 22 -7.22 -10.61 6.65
CA PRO A 22 -7.06 -9.67 7.77
C PRO A 22 -5.66 -9.70 8.39
N ALA A 23 -5.01 -10.87 8.41
CA ALA A 23 -3.62 -10.99 8.86
C ALA A 23 -2.67 -10.25 7.90
N GLY A 24 -2.84 -10.45 6.59
CA GLY A 24 -2.08 -9.73 5.56
C GLY A 24 -2.31 -8.21 5.60
N LEU A 25 -3.50 -7.75 6.01
CA LEU A 25 -3.76 -6.34 6.27
C LEU A 25 -2.90 -5.82 7.42
N LYS A 26 -2.90 -6.51 8.58
CA LYS A 26 -2.05 -6.12 9.72
C LYS A 26 -0.56 -6.13 9.33
N GLU A 27 -0.14 -7.13 8.57
CA GLU A 27 1.24 -7.26 8.07
C GLU A 27 1.63 -6.12 7.11
N SER A 28 0.71 -5.69 6.23
CA SER A 28 0.98 -4.62 5.27
C SER A 28 1.17 -3.25 5.92
N HIS A 29 0.57 -3.04 7.11
CA HIS A 29 0.76 -1.84 7.90
C HIS A 29 2.02 -1.96 8.78
N PRO A 30 2.68 -0.85 9.18
CA PRO A 30 3.71 -0.89 10.21
C PRO A 30 3.17 -1.55 11.47
N HIS A 31 3.83 -2.61 11.92
CA HIS A 31 3.46 -3.38 13.09
C HIS A 31 4.72 -3.65 13.93
N ASP A 32 4.52 -3.85 15.22
CA ASP A 32 5.58 -4.18 16.19
C ASP A 32 6.72 -3.16 16.29
N ILE A 33 6.40 -1.88 16.06
CA ILE A 33 7.31 -0.74 16.16
C ILE A 33 6.67 0.42 16.93
N MET A 34 7.49 1.24 17.56
CA MET A 34 7.07 2.55 18.08
C MET A 34 7.38 3.63 17.05
N MET A 35 6.37 4.40 16.64
CA MET A 35 6.57 5.57 15.78
C MET A 35 7.24 6.68 16.58
N THR A 36 8.50 6.96 16.29
CA THR A 36 9.28 8.01 16.97
C THR A 36 9.18 9.36 16.29
N VAL A 37 8.76 9.38 15.02
CA VAL A 37 8.59 10.59 14.20
C VAL A 37 7.32 10.42 13.36
N GLU A 38 6.57 11.50 13.17
CA GLU A 38 5.38 11.48 12.33
C GLU A 38 5.74 11.40 10.85
N ALA A 39 5.08 10.48 10.13
CA ALA A 39 5.17 10.40 8.69
C ALA A 39 4.15 11.37 8.04
N PRO A 40 4.58 12.22 7.09
CA PRO A 40 3.69 13.21 6.47
C PRO A 40 2.57 12.58 5.63
N ASN A 41 2.76 11.33 5.19
CA ASN A 41 1.87 10.58 4.31
C ASN A 41 1.26 9.32 4.97
N TYR A 42 1.54 9.06 6.24
CA TYR A 42 1.09 7.85 6.91
C TYR A 42 0.60 8.16 8.33
N ARG A 43 -0.72 8.03 8.52
CA ARG A 43 -1.39 8.26 9.82
C ARG A 43 -2.07 6.96 10.24
N SER A 44 -1.76 6.49 11.44
CA SER A 44 -2.58 5.47 12.10
C SER A 44 -3.94 6.11 12.39
N ARG A 45 -5.02 5.51 11.89
CA ARG A 45 -6.39 5.91 12.22
C ARG A 45 -6.91 5.06 13.36
#